data_AF-A0A642V293-F1
#
_entry.id   AF-A0A642V293-F1
#
_cell.length_a   1.000
_cell.length_b   1.000
_cell.length_c   1.000
_cell.angle_alpha   90.00
_cell.angle_beta   90.00
_cell.angle_gamma   90.00
#
_symmetry.space_group_name_H-M   'P 1'
#
loop_
_entity.id
_entity.type
_entity.pdbx_description
1 polymer ?
#
loop_
_entity_poly.entity_id
_entity_poly.type
_entity_poly.pdbx_seq_one_letter_code
_entity_poly.pdbx_strand_id
1 'polypeptide(L)'
;MRVRRVKGFLTLYSAFAYTIYTAIVLVGNRQQRQRLHWLGLVGAPFLVWLLRWILQKWYSWWSANNDEQIEALETRRKEMIEELKQNTNFYSTQALISRFDKDQAESRQEVEEELKRKESLDALKAQPPQEEFLSESQVPMASPYPTMPMVPYQPKWYDRILDLVAGEDEYSPKLRYALICQQCTAHNGLAQPGEVPEDVVYICPHCGFKNGKIPHQKHQEQQQREKKNAPEFDNPEETPEATTENEEQPQAQPQDHSAQPQLIES
;
A
#
# COMPACT_ATOMS: atom_id res chain seq x y z
N MET A 1 3.96 16.40 1.43
CA MET A 1 5.17 15.64 1.84
C MET A 1 6.32 15.65 0.82
N ARG A 2 6.07 15.75 -0.51
CA ARG A 2 7.11 15.72 -1.56
C ARG A 2 8.15 16.85 -1.44
N VAL A 3 7.74 18.07 -1.09
CA VAL A 3 8.63 19.25 -0.94
C VAL A 3 9.68 19.07 0.17
N ARG A 4 9.35 18.35 1.25
CA ARG A 4 10.30 18.09 2.36
C ARG A 4 11.42 17.15 1.94
N ARG A 5 11.11 16.13 1.12
CA ARG A 5 12.10 15.17 0.61
C ARG A 5 13.05 15.83 -0.40
N VAL A 6 12.52 16.66 -1.30
CA VAL A 6 13.33 17.38 -2.31
C VAL A 6 14.33 18.34 -1.67
N LYS A 7 13.92 19.05 -0.60
CA LYS A 7 14.83 19.92 0.17
C LYS A 7 15.96 19.12 0.82
N GLY A 8 15.64 17.96 1.41
CA GLY A 8 16.65 17.05 1.99
C GLY A 8 17.67 16.58 0.95
N PHE A 9 17.20 16.08 -0.19
CA PHE A 9 18.09 15.63 -1.27
C PHE A 9 18.95 16.77 -1.83
N LEU A 10 18.39 17.95 -2.09
CA LEU A 10 19.15 19.10 -2.59
C LEU A 10 20.25 19.55 -1.60
N THR A 11 19.98 19.45 -0.29
CA THR A 11 21.00 19.75 0.72
C THR A 11 22.12 18.74 0.77
N LEU A 12 21.81 17.45 0.58
CA LEU A 12 22.79 16.37 0.49
C LEU A 12 23.65 16.51 -0.77
N TYR A 13 23.04 16.71 -1.95
CA TYR A 13 23.77 16.84 -3.22
C TYR A 13 24.73 18.04 -3.25
N SER A 14 24.32 19.20 -2.71
CA SER A 14 25.20 20.37 -2.62
C SER A 14 26.35 20.18 -1.61
N ALA A 15 26.14 19.42 -0.53
CA ALA A 15 27.20 19.05 0.41
C ALA A 15 28.19 18.06 -0.22
N PHE A 16 27.71 17.02 -0.91
CA PHE A 16 28.55 16.07 -1.64
C PHE A 16 29.36 16.72 -2.76
N ALA A 17 28.74 17.61 -3.55
CA ALA A 17 29.44 18.36 -4.59
C ALA A 17 30.56 19.25 -4.01
N TYR A 18 30.33 19.86 -2.86
CA TYR A 18 31.34 20.66 -2.15
C TYR A 18 32.50 19.80 -1.60
N THR A 19 32.21 18.62 -1.05
CA THR A 19 33.25 17.68 -0.60
C THR A 19 34.09 17.14 -1.76
N ILE A 20 33.47 16.87 -2.91
CA ILE A 20 34.19 16.41 -4.11
C ILE A 20 35.06 17.54 -4.68
N TYR A 21 34.53 18.76 -4.75
CA TYR A 21 35.26 19.93 -5.23
C TYR A 21 36.51 20.22 -4.38
N THR A 22 36.38 20.22 -3.05
CA THR A 22 37.51 20.43 -2.14
C THR A 22 38.52 19.30 -2.19
N ALA A 23 38.09 18.03 -2.32
CA ALA A 23 38.99 16.90 -2.49
C ALA A 23 39.80 16.98 -3.79
N ILE A 24 39.19 17.36 -4.93
CA ILE A 24 39.88 17.54 -6.21
C ILE A 24 40.93 18.65 -6.13
N VAL A 25 40.62 19.77 -5.49
CA VAL A 25 41.54 20.90 -5.30
C VAL A 25 42.72 20.53 -4.37
N LEU A 26 42.49 19.67 -3.37
CA LEU A 26 43.54 19.21 -2.46
C LEU A 26 44.49 18.19 -3.11
N VAL A 27 44.01 17.38 -4.05
CA VAL A 27 44.81 16.36 -4.76
C VAL A 27 45.53 16.95 -5.99
N GLY A 28 44.99 17.99 -6.61
CA GLY A 28 45.54 18.63 -7.81
C GLY A 28 46.64 19.67 -7.54
N ASN A 29 47.90 19.26 -7.73
CA ASN A 29 49.09 20.09 -8.01
C ASN A 29 49.76 20.85 -6.82
N ARG A 30 50.99 20.43 -6.49
CA ARG A 30 51.75 20.80 -5.27
C ARG A 30 52.48 22.16 -5.36
N GLN A 31 52.69 22.71 -6.57
CA GLN A 31 53.62 23.82 -6.83
C GLN A 31 52.95 25.19 -7.08
N GLN A 32 51.67 25.23 -7.47
CA GLN A 32 50.89 26.46 -7.72
C GLN A 32 49.97 26.83 -6.52
N ARG A 33 50.31 26.32 -5.32
CA ARG A 33 49.49 26.34 -4.09
C ARG A 33 49.09 27.73 -3.57
N GLN A 34 49.98 28.74 -3.56
CA GLN A 34 49.76 29.87 -2.65
C GLN A 34 48.63 30.85 -3.06
N ARG A 35 48.38 31.07 -4.35
CA ARG A 35 47.35 32.03 -4.80
C ARG A 35 45.96 31.41 -4.99
N LEU A 36 45.88 30.14 -5.41
CA LEU A 36 44.59 29.47 -5.60
C LEU A 36 43.93 29.02 -4.29
N HIS A 37 44.71 28.80 -3.22
CA HIS A 37 44.14 28.37 -1.94
C HIS A 37 43.19 29.40 -1.33
N TRP A 38 43.56 30.69 -1.31
CA TRP A 38 42.69 31.73 -0.74
C TRP A 38 41.41 31.93 -1.56
N LEU A 39 41.51 31.86 -2.89
CA LEU A 39 40.35 31.94 -3.78
C LEU A 39 39.40 30.74 -3.59
N GLY A 40 39.93 29.52 -3.47
CA GLY A 40 39.13 28.34 -3.21
C GLY A 40 38.54 28.31 -1.80
N LEU A 41 39.32 28.69 -0.79
CA LEU A 41 38.91 28.64 0.62
C LEU A 41 37.81 29.67 0.93
N VAL A 42 37.91 30.88 0.38
CA VAL A 42 36.94 31.96 0.63
C VAL A 42 35.85 31.99 -0.44
N GLY A 43 36.20 31.72 -1.70
CA GLY A 43 35.25 31.76 -2.81
C GLY A 43 34.26 30.59 -2.82
N ALA A 44 34.67 29.39 -2.40
CA ALA A 44 33.79 28.23 -2.39
C ALA A 44 32.62 28.34 -1.39
N PRO A 45 32.80 28.71 -0.10
CA PRO A 45 31.67 28.90 0.80
C PRO A 45 30.78 30.06 0.37
N PHE A 46 31.34 31.13 -0.20
CA PHE A 46 30.56 32.24 -0.75
C PHE A 46 29.69 31.81 -1.95
N LEU A 47 30.25 31.04 -2.88
CA LEU A 47 29.54 30.53 -4.05
C LEU A 47 28.43 29.55 -3.66
N VAL A 48 28.69 28.64 -2.70
CA VAL A 48 27.66 27.73 -2.17
C VAL A 48 26.56 28.50 -1.43
N TRP A 49 26.93 29.52 -0.66
CA TRP A 49 25.96 30.39 0.02
C TRP A 49 25.10 31.15 -0.99
N LEU A 50 25.70 31.76 -2.02
CA LEU A 50 25.00 32.48 -3.08
C LEU A 50 24.07 31.55 -3.86
N LEU A 51 24.55 30.38 -4.27
CA LEU A 51 23.76 29.41 -5.01
C LEU A 51 22.56 28.92 -4.18
N ARG A 52 22.78 28.64 -2.88
CA ARG A 52 21.67 28.30 -1.97
C ARG A 52 20.69 29.45 -1.81
N TRP A 53 21.15 30.67 -1.62
CA TRP A 53 20.32 31.85 -1.47
C TRP A 53 19.44 32.08 -2.70
N ILE A 54 20.03 31.98 -3.91
CA ILE A 54 19.32 32.09 -5.18
C ILE A 54 18.28 30.97 -5.32
N LEU A 55 18.67 29.71 -5.11
CA LEU A 55 17.75 28.56 -5.26
C LEU A 55 16.59 28.63 -4.27
N GLN A 56 16.84 29.01 -3.02
CA GLN A 56 15.80 29.17 -2.01
C GLN A 56 14.84 30.29 -2.36
N LYS A 57 15.36 31.46 -2.76
CA LYS A 57 14.54 32.60 -3.16
C LYS A 57 13.73 32.29 -4.41
N TRP A 58 14.36 31.78 -5.45
CA TRP A 58 13.70 31.38 -6.69
C TRP A 58 12.60 30.35 -6.43
N TYR A 59 12.90 29.28 -5.70
CA TYR A 59 11.91 28.22 -5.44
C TYR A 59 10.74 28.74 -4.59
N SER A 60 11.00 29.58 -3.59
CA SER A 60 9.91 30.19 -2.79
C SER A 60 9.04 31.14 -3.63
N TRP A 61 9.66 31.95 -4.48
CA TRP A 61 8.95 32.87 -5.36
C TRP A 61 8.12 32.12 -6.42
N TRP A 62 8.71 31.10 -7.03
CA TRP A 62 8.04 30.28 -8.03
C TRP A 62 6.94 29.40 -7.43
N SER A 63 7.15 28.84 -6.22
CA SER A 63 6.10 28.06 -5.52
C SER A 63 4.89 28.94 -5.21
N ALA A 64 5.11 30.14 -4.67
CA ALA A 64 4.03 31.05 -4.32
C ALA A 64 3.11 31.35 -5.52
N ASN A 65 3.68 31.55 -6.71
CA ASN A 65 2.92 31.82 -7.92
C ASN A 65 2.11 30.59 -8.43
N ASN A 66 2.52 29.38 -8.09
CA ASN A 66 1.77 28.16 -8.43
C ASN A 66 0.69 27.87 -7.39
N ASP A 67 0.98 28.09 -6.11
CA ASP A 67 0.03 27.90 -5.00
C ASP A 67 -1.19 28.82 -5.18
N GLU A 68 -0.97 30.08 -5.60
CA GLU A 68 -2.05 31.04 -5.87
C GLU A 68 -2.99 30.57 -7.00
N GLN A 69 -2.47 29.90 -8.03
CA GLN A 69 -3.31 29.37 -9.11
C GLN A 69 -4.15 28.17 -8.67
N ILE A 70 -3.62 27.33 -7.78
CA ILE A 70 -4.40 26.21 -7.23
C ILE A 70 -5.56 26.73 -6.40
N GLU A 71 -5.29 27.71 -5.52
CA GLU A 71 -6.32 28.33 -4.69
C GLU A 71 -7.39 29.04 -5.54
N ALA A 72 -6.99 29.72 -6.61
CA ALA A 72 -7.92 30.34 -7.56
C ALA A 72 -8.85 29.33 -8.26
N LEU A 73 -8.32 28.16 -8.66
CA LEU A 73 -9.11 27.10 -9.29
C LEU A 73 -10.07 26.43 -8.29
N GLU A 74 -9.64 26.19 -7.06
CA GLU A 74 -10.51 25.64 -6.01
C GLU A 74 -11.66 26.61 -5.68
N THR A 75 -11.35 27.90 -5.62
CA THR A 75 -12.34 28.95 -5.35
C THR A 75 -13.37 29.02 -6.48
N ARG A 76 -12.94 29.05 -7.75
CA ARG A 76 -13.86 28.99 -8.89
C ARG A 76 -14.76 27.76 -8.89
N ARG A 77 -14.22 26.59 -8.52
CA ARG A 77 -15.01 25.37 -8.44
C ARG A 77 -16.11 25.50 -7.37
N LYS A 78 -15.78 26.04 -6.20
CA LYS A 78 -16.76 26.27 -5.11
C LYS A 78 -17.82 27.27 -5.51
N GLU A 79 -17.42 28.38 -6.15
CA GLU A 79 -18.34 29.40 -6.66
C GLU A 79 -19.30 28.82 -7.70
N MET A 80 -18.80 28.05 -8.68
CA MET A 80 -19.66 27.42 -9.70
C MET A 80 -20.64 26.43 -9.08
N ILE A 81 -20.21 25.65 -8.08
CA ILE A 81 -21.10 24.75 -7.34
C ILE A 81 -22.19 25.57 -6.63
N GLU A 82 -21.82 26.69 -6.01
CA GLU A 82 -22.77 27.55 -5.30
C GLU A 82 -23.76 28.21 -6.27
N GLU A 83 -23.28 28.69 -7.41
CA GLU A 83 -24.10 29.22 -8.49
C GLU A 83 -25.08 28.17 -9.01
N LEU A 84 -24.61 26.94 -9.27
CA LEU A 84 -25.47 25.84 -9.70
C LEU A 84 -26.51 25.50 -8.63
N LYS A 85 -26.16 25.46 -7.35
CA LYS A 85 -27.13 25.23 -6.26
C LYS A 85 -28.17 26.34 -6.16
N GLN A 86 -27.75 27.59 -6.36
CA GLN A 86 -28.65 28.74 -6.31
C GLN A 86 -29.63 28.71 -7.50
N ASN A 87 -29.12 28.51 -8.73
CA ASN A 87 -29.95 28.44 -9.94
C ASN A 87 -30.88 27.22 -9.96
N THR A 88 -30.47 26.10 -9.35
CA THR A 88 -31.30 24.89 -9.26
C THR A 88 -32.21 24.85 -8.03
N ASN A 89 -32.29 25.94 -7.23
CA ASN A 89 -33.10 25.98 -6.01
C ASN A 89 -32.80 24.78 -5.08
N PHE A 90 -31.53 24.38 -5.00
CA PHE A 90 -31.09 23.21 -4.25
C PHE A 90 -31.35 23.39 -2.74
N TYR A 91 -31.02 24.56 -2.19
CA TYR A 91 -31.20 24.82 -0.75
C TYR A 91 -32.67 24.84 -0.32
N SER A 92 -33.57 25.34 -1.18
CA SER A 92 -35.00 25.40 -0.84
C SER A 92 -35.60 24.00 -0.85
N THR A 93 -35.27 23.16 -1.84
CA THR A 93 -35.72 21.77 -1.90
C THR A 93 -35.11 20.91 -0.79
N GLN A 94 -33.81 21.08 -0.50
CA GLN A 94 -33.14 20.41 0.61
C GLN A 94 -33.73 20.80 1.97
N ALA A 95 -34.09 22.08 2.17
CA ALA A 95 -34.71 22.54 3.40
C ALA A 95 -36.09 21.90 3.62
N LEU A 96 -36.89 21.76 2.57
CA LEU A 96 -38.18 21.05 2.63
C LEU A 96 -37.97 19.59 3.03
N ILE A 97 -37.07 18.88 2.33
CA ILE A 97 -36.78 17.46 2.60
C ILE A 97 -36.30 17.27 4.05
N SER A 98 -35.40 18.12 4.54
CA SER A 98 -34.87 18.03 5.91
C SER A 98 -35.94 18.18 6.98
N ARG A 99 -36.99 18.96 6.72
CA ARG A 99 -38.13 19.11 7.63
C ARG A 99 -38.95 17.82 7.66
N PHE A 100 -39.26 17.26 6.49
CA PHE A 100 -40.01 16.01 6.39
C PHE A 100 -39.26 14.80 6.99
N ASP A 101 -37.94 14.71 6.77
CA ASP A 101 -37.13 13.65 7.37
C ASP A 101 -37.10 13.76 8.91
N LYS A 102 -37.04 14.98 9.45
CA LYS A 102 -37.07 15.20 10.90
C LYS A 102 -38.41 14.79 11.51
N ASP A 103 -39.52 15.21 10.89
CA ASP A 103 -40.87 14.81 11.33
C ASP A 103 -41.08 13.29 11.21
N GLN A 104 -40.52 12.65 10.17
CA GLN A 104 -40.51 11.18 10.06
C GLN A 104 -39.65 10.51 11.12
N ALA A 105 -38.50 11.07 11.47
CA ALA A 105 -37.63 10.52 12.50
C ALA A 105 -38.29 10.60 13.88
N GLU A 106 -38.94 11.72 14.20
CA GLU A 106 -39.68 11.92 15.46
C GLU A 106 -40.86 10.95 15.58
N SER A 107 -41.66 10.79 14.50
CA SER A 107 -42.76 9.82 14.49
C SER A 107 -42.30 8.36 14.53
N ARG A 108 -41.17 8.01 13.89
CA ARG A 108 -40.56 6.66 14.01
C ARG A 108 -40.09 6.38 15.44
N GLN A 109 -39.51 7.36 16.11
CA GLN A 109 -39.08 7.23 17.50
C GLN A 109 -40.28 7.03 18.45
N GLU A 110 -41.37 7.78 18.25
CA GLU A 110 -42.59 7.66 19.05
C GLU A 110 -43.26 6.27 18.88
N VAL A 111 -43.33 5.76 17.65
CA VAL A 111 -43.88 4.42 17.37
C VAL A 111 -43.02 3.32 17.98
N GLU A 112 -41.69 3.45 17.94
CA GLU A 112 -40.78 2.47 18.54
C GLU A 112 -40.85 2.47 20.07
N GLU A 113 -41.06 3.64 20.69
CA GLU A 113 -41.29 3.75 22.13
C GLU A 113 -42.64 3.13 22.55
N GLU A 114 -43.71 3.38 21.79
CA GLU A 114 -45.03 2.75 21.97
C GLU A 114 -44.97 1.22 21.79
N LEU A 115 -44.19 0.73 20.81
CA LEU A 115 -44.01 -0.70 20.56
C LEU A 115 -43.30 -1.37 21.76
N LYS A 116 -42.22 -0.77 22.25
CA LYS A 116 -41.49 -1.24 23.44
C LYS A 116 -42.37 -1.24 24.68
N ARG A 117 -43.23 -0.23 24.84
CA ARG A 117 -44.22 -0.18 25.93
C ARG A 117 -45.22 -1.33 25.84
N LYS A 118 -45.75 -1.64 24.65
CA LYS A 118 -46.71 -2.76 24.44
C LYS A 118 -46.06 -4.13 24.64
N GLU A 119 -44.86 -4.31 24.12
CA GLU A 119 -44.08 -5.55 24.29
C GLU A 119 -43.78 -5.84 25.77
N SER A 120 -43.48 -4.80 26.56
CA SER A 120 -43.32 -4.92 28.02
C SER A 120 -44.62 -5.29 28.77
N LEU A 121 -45.78 -5.00 28.17
CA LEU A 121 -47.10 -5.27 28.73
C LEU A 121 -47.59 -6.69 28.39
N ASP A 122 -47.28 -7.16 27.17
CA ASP A 122 -47.62 -8.50 26.69
C ASP A 122 -46.71 -9.59 27.26
N ALA A 123 -45.44 -9.26 27.57
CA ALA A 123 -44.53 -10.16 28.28
C ALA A 123 -45.02 -10.58 29.68
N LEU A 124 -45.98 -9.84 30.25
CA LEU A 124 -46.62 -10.19 31.52
C LEU A 124 -47.76 -11.21 31.38
N LYS A 125 -48.18 -11.58 30.15
CA LYS A 125 -49.47 -12.28 29.95
C LYS A 125 -49.50 -13.62 29.19
N ALA A 126 -48.43 -14.17 28.60
CA ALA A 126 -48.62 -15.44 27.86
C ALA A 126 -47.48 -16.48 27.91
N GLN A 127 -47.94 -17.73 28.05
CA GLN A 127 -47.27 -19.03 27.95
C GLN A 127 -47.65 -19.68 26.60
N PRO A 128 -46.79 -20.43 25.88
CA PRO A 128 -47.07 -20.84 24.49
C PRO A 128 -47.52 -22.30 24.34
N PRO A 129 -48.29 -22.60 23.27
CA PRO A 129 -48.03 -23.77 22.44
C PRO A 129 -47.79 -23.42 20.97
N GLN A 130 -47.20 -24.40 20.27
CA GLN A 130 -46.43 -24.33 19.03
C GLN A 130 -47.30 -24.25 17.76
N GLU A 131 -46.75 -23.67 16.67
CA GLU A 131 -47.27 -23.86 15.30
C GLU A 131 -46.17 -24.36 14.34
N GLU A 132 -46.54 -25.36 13.54
CA GLU A 132 -45.94 -25.75 12.27
C GLU A 132 -46.35 -24.75 11.16
N PHE A 133 -45.44 -24.33 10.28
CA PHE A 133 -45.82 -24.10 8.87
C PHE A 133 -44.61 -24.06 7.92
N LEU A 134 -44.69 -24.89 6.88
CA LEU A 134 -43.87 -24.88 5.66
C LEU A 134 -44.12 -23.60 4.85
N SER A 135 -43.14 -23.08 4.12
CA SER A 135 -43.31 -22.89 2.66
C SER A 135 -42.05 -22.34 1.99
N GLU A 136 -41.88 -22.84 0.78
CA GLU A 136 -40.95 -22.54 -0.28
C GLU A 136 -41.06 -21.07 -0.76
N SER A 137 -39.93 -20.44 -1.07
CA SER A 137 -39.90 -19.16 -1.79
C SER A 137 -39.00 -19.29 -3.02
N GLN A 138 -39.65 -19.45 -4.17
CA GLN A 138 -39.04 -19.27 -5.48
C GLN A 138 -38.80 -17.77 -5.72
N VAL A 139 -37.57 -17.42 -6.09
CA VAL A 139 -37.17 -16.06 -6.47
C VAL A 139 -37.33 -15.89 -7.99
N PRO A 140 -37.99 -14.82 -8.48
CA PRO A 140 -38.11 -14.60 -9.93
C PRO A 140 -36.79 -14.12 -10.54
N MET A 141 -36.57 -14.54 -11.78
CA MET A 141 -35.36 -14.37 -12.57
C MET A 141 -35.07 -12.92 -13.02
N ALA A 142 -33.80 -12.76 -13.39
CA ALA A 142 -33.06 -11.55 -13.77
C ALA A 142 -33.74 -10.62 -14.78
N SER A 143 -33.53 -9.32 -14.55
CA SER A 143 -33.72 -8.25 -15.53
C SER A 143 -32.59 -8.27 -16.58
N PRO A 144 -32.89 -8.08 -17.87
CA PRO A 144 -31.86 -7.91 -18.89
C PRO A 144 -31.28 -6.50 -18.79
N TYR A 145 -30.08 -6.36 -18.23
CA TYR A 145 -29.34 -5.10 -18.27
C TYR A 145 -28.89 -4.80 -19.72
N PRO A 146 -29.01 -3.55 -20.19
CA PRO A 146 -28.53 -3.17 -21.51
C PRO A 146 -27.00 -3.29 -21.57
N THR A 147 -26.51 -4.03 -22.57
CA THR A 147 -25.09 -4.13 -22.90
C THR A 147 -24.58 -2.76 -23.33
N MET A 148 -23.82 -2.09 -22.46
CA MET A 148 -23.09 -0.88 -22.83
C MET A 148 -21.97 -1.24 -23.82
N PRO A 149 -21.83 -0.54 -24.95
CA PRO A 149 -20.73 -0.80 -25.88
C PRO A 149 -19.40 -0.46 -25.18
N MET A 150 -18.54 -1.46 -25.03
CA MET A 150 -17.16 -1.27 -24.56
C MET A 150 -16.41 -0.41 -25.58
N VAL A 151 -16.12 0.83 -25.21
CA VAL A 151 -15.20 1.68 -25.98
C VAL A 151 -13.79 1.12 -25.79
N PRO A 152 -13.05 0.79 -26.86
CA PRO A 152 -11.68 0.30 -26.73
C PRO A 152 -10.82 1.37 -26.06
N TYR A 153 -10.43 1.10 -24.81
CA TYR A 153 -9.56 1.96 -24.02
C TYR A 153 -8.17 2.00 -24.66
N GLN A 154 -7.81 3.15 -25.23
CA GLN A 154 -6.48 3.40 -25.76
C GLN A 154 -5.62 3.95 -24.62
N PRO A 155 -4.61 3.21 -24.14
CA PRO A 155 -3.77 3.69 -23.05
C PRO A 155 -2.97 4.90 -23.51
N LYS A 156 -3.10 6.03 -22.82
CA LYS A 156 -2.37 7.25 -23.14
C LYS A 156 -1.13 7.35 -22.26
N TRP A 157 -0.09 8.05 -22.75
CA TRP A 157 1.18 8.16 -22.05
C TRP A 157 1.05 8.80 -20.65
N TYR A 158 0.07 9.68 -20.47
CA TYR A 158 -0.18 10.34 -19.18
C TYR A 158 -0.87 9.42 -18.16
N ASP A 159 -1.55 8.35 -18.61
CA ASP A 159 -2.17 7.38 -17.69
C ASP A 159 -1.10 6.70 -16.81
N ARG A 160 0.14 6.54 -17.33
CA ARG A 160 1.27 6.01 -16.54
C ARG A 160 1.77 6.93 -15.45
N ILE A 161 1.68 8.24 -15.67
CA ILE A 161 2.04 9.22 -14.65
C ILE A 161 0.92 9.28 -13.60
N LEU A 162 -0.35 9.15 -14.03
CA LEU A 162 -1.48 9.05 -13.13
C LEU A 162 -1.38 7.80 -12.24
N ASP A 163 -1.11 6.62 -12.82
CA ASP A 163 -0.90 5.36 -12.09
C ASP A 163 0.24 5.48 -11.06
N LEU A 164 1.36 6.13 -11.43
CA LEU A 164 2.51 6.34 -10.55
C LEU A 164 2.24 7.36 -9.42
N VAL A 165 1.39 8.35 -9.68
CA VAL A 165 1.04 9.41 -8.72
C VAL A 165 -0.08 8.99 -7.78
N ALA A 166 -1.04 8.20 -8.29
CA ALA A 166 -2.21 7.69 -7.57
C ALA A 166 -1.93 6.36 -6.85
N GLY A 167 -0.88 5.63 -7.24
CA GLY A 167 -0.68 4.23 -6.84
C GLY A 167 -1.44 3.30 -7.78
N GLU A 168 -1.03 2.03 -7.87
CA GLU A 168 -1.80 1.01 -8.60
C GLU A 168 -3.22 1.02 -8.04
N ASP A 169 -4.17 1.46 -8.86
CA ASP A 169 -5.54 1.62 -8.45
C ASP A 169 -6.10 0.23 -8.13
N GLU A 170 -6.49 0.00 -6.88
CA GLU A 170 -7.07 -1.28 -6.45
C GLU A 170 -8.31 -1.66 -7.28
N TYR A 171 -8.93 -0.66 -7.93
CA TYR A 171 -10.08 -0.79 -8.83
C TYR A 171 -9.72 -1.00 -10.31
N SER A 172 -8.44 -1.12 -10.67
CA SER A 172 -8.00 -1.25 -12.07
C SER A 172 -8.67 -2.45 -12.74
N PRO A 173 -9.12 -2.35 -14.01
CA PRO A 173 -9.65 -3.50 -14.76
C PRO A 173 -8.68 -4.68 -14.84
N LYS A 174 -7.37 -4.41 -14.69
CA LYS A 174 -6.29 -5.40 -14.76
C LYS A 174 -6.20 -6.30 -13.54
N LEU A 175 -6.72 -5.87 -12.39
CA LEU A 175 -6.72 -6.63 -11.13
C LEU A 175 -8.03 -7.40 -10.92
N ARG A 176 -8.94 -7.36 -11.91
CA ARG A 176 -10.23 -8.04 -11.86
C ARG A 176 -10.14 -9.35 -12.60
N TYR A 177 -10.25 -10.46 -11.88
CA TYR A 177 -10.34 -11.79 -12.47
C TYR A 177 -11.79 -12.10 -12.87
N ALA A 178 -11.97 -12.85 -13.95
CA ALA A 178 -13.27 -13.30 -14.40
C ALA A 178 -13.73 -14.53 -13.61
N LEU A 179 -15.00 -14.56 -13.18
CA LEU A 179 -15.61 -15.70 -12.50
C LEU A 179 -16.16 -16.70 -13.53
N ILE A 180 -15.32 -17.67 -13.89
CA ILE A 180 -15.63 -18.70 -14.87
C ILE A 180 -16.01 -20.00 -14.16
N CYS A 181 -17.19 -20.53 -14.48
CA CYS A 181 -17.65 -21.79 -13.88
C CYS A 181 -16.82 -22.97 -14.39
N GLN A 182 -16.36 -23.86 -13.48
CA GLN A 182 -15.56 -25.02 -13.87
C GLN A 182 -16.36 -26.11 -14.62
N GLN A 183 -17.67 -26.21 -14.37
CA GLN A 183 -18.50 -27.27 -14.96
C GLN A 183 -19.10 -26.87 -16.33
N CYS A 184 -19.57 -25.64 -16.47
CA CYS A 184 -20.25 -25.18 -17.70
C CYS A 184 -19.53 -24.05 -18.44
N THR A 185 -18.37 -23.62 -17.96
CA THR A 185 -17.51 -22.55 -18.53
C THR A 185 -18.19 -21.21 -18.77
N ALA A 186 -19.41 -21.01 -18.24
CA ALA A 186 -20.11 -19.76 -18.31
C ALA A 186 -19.38 -18.67 -17.52
N HIS A 187 -19.32 -17.46 -18.09
CA HIS A 187 -18.78 -16.26 -17.47
C HIS A 187 -19.85 -15.60 -16.59
N ASN A 188 -19.60 -15.53 -15.29
CA ASN A 188 -20.57 -15.06 -14.28
C ASN A 188 -20.24 -13.66 -13.75
N GLY A 189 -19.33 -12.92 -14.41
CA GLY A 189 -18.92 -11.57 -14.01
C GLY A 189 -17.46 -11.51 -13.56
N LEU A 190 -17.13 -10.46 -12.80
CA LEU A 190 -15.78 -10.17 -12.32
C LEU A 190 -15.71 -10.34 -10.79
N ALA A 191 -14.60 -10.85 -10.29
CA ALA A 191 -14.29 -10.95 -8.88
C ALA A 191 -14.12 -9.56 -8.24
N GLN A 192 -14.33 -9.48 -6.93
CA GLN A 192 -14.10 -8.26 -6.16
C GLN A 192 -12.60 -7.89 -6.19
N PRO A 193 -12.26 -6.59 -6.20
CA PRO A 193 -10.87 -6.14 -6.26
C PRO A 193 -10.09 -6.67 -5.04
N GLY A 194 -8.93 -7.26 -5.29
CA GLY A 194 -8.04 -7.79 -4.24
C GLY A 194 -8.26 -9.24 -3.84
N GLU A 195 -9.32 -9.92 -4.32
CA GLU A 195 -9.55 -11.34 -4.05
C GLU A 195 -9.03 -12.23 -5.19
N VAL A 196 -8.38 -13.34 -4.83
CA VAL A 196 -7.99 -14.37 -5.80
C VAL A 196 -9.22 -15.17 -6.23
N PRO A 197 -9.35 -15.55 -7.51
CA PRO A 197 -10.53 -16.22 -8.04
C PRO A 197 -10.83 -17.57 -7.37
N GLU A 198 -9.85 -18.22 -6.74
CA GLU A 198 -10.03 -19.48 -6.02
C GLU A 198 -10.74 -19.34 -4.68
N ASP A 199 -10.70 -18.14 -4.07
CA ASP A 199 -11.24 -17.87 -2.74
C ASP A 199 -12.68 -17.34 -2.81
N VAL A 200 -13.12 -16.92 -4.00
CA VAL A 200 -14.50 -16.46 -4.23
C VAL A 200 -15.43 -17.66 -4.38
N VAL A 201 -16.25 -17.91 -3.35
CA VAL A 201 -17.26 -18.98 -3.38
C VAL A 201 -18.56 -18.46 -3.98
N TYR A 202 -18.99 -19.03 -5.12
CA TYR A 202 -20.24 -18.66 -5.77
C TYR A 202 -20.96 -19.85 -6.40
N ILE A 203 -22.28 -19.75 -6.52
CA ILE A 203 -23.12 -20.75 -7.21
C ILE A 203 -23.41 -20.23 -8.61
N CYS A 204 -23.10 -21.04 -9.63
CA CYS A 204 -23.30 -20.64 -11.02
C CYS A 204 -24.81 -20.57 -11.36
N PRO A 205 -25.35 -19.44 -11.84
CA PRO A 205 -26.75 -19.31 -12.24
C PRO A 205 -27.12 -20.17 -13.47
N HIS A 206 -26.15 -20.62 -14.26
CA HIS A 206 -26.41 -21.40 -15.47
C HIS A 206 -26.56 -22.91 -15.21
N CYS A 207 -25.83 -23.48 -14.24
CA CYS A 207 -25.83 -24.93 -13.96
C CYS A 207 -25.97 -25.31 -12.48
N GLY A 208 -25.98 -24.34 -11.56
CA GLY A 208 -26.06 -24.60 -10.12
C GLY A 208 -24.76 -25.09 -9.47
N PHE A 209 -23.66 -25.23 -10.22
CA PHE A 209 -22.39 -25.71 -9.67
C PHE A 209 -21.76 -24.68 -8.70
N LYS A 210 -21.29 -25.14 -7.54
CA LYS A 210 -20.60 -24.33 -6.53
C LYS A 210 -19.11 -24.27 -6.86
N ASN A 211 -18.63 -23.08 -7.22
CA ASN A 211 -17.22 -22.78 -7.49
C ASN A 211 -16.56 -22.15 -6.25
N GLY A 212 -15.24 -22.31 -6.09
CA GLY A 212 -14.43 -21.75 -5.00
C GLY A 212 -14.20 -22.69 -3.81
N LYS A 213 -13.10 -22.48 -3.07
CA LYS A 213 -12.77 -23.21 -1.84
C LYS A 213 -13.06 -22.34 -0.62
N ILE A 214 -13.73 -22.88 0.40
CA ILE A 214 -14.03 -22.13 1.62
C ILE A 214 -12.71 -21.87 2.38
N PRO A 215 -12.40 -20.64 2.83
CA PRO A 215 -11.13 -20.32 3.50
C PRO A 215 -10.86 -21.16 4.77
N HIS A 216 -11.89 -21.70 5.42
CA HIS A 216 -11.75 -22.63 6.56
C HIS A 216 -11.09 -23.99 6.22
N GLN A 217 -11.03 -24.40 4.94
CA GLN A 217 -10.35 -25.64 4.56
C GLN A 217 -8.83 -25.51 4.42
N LYS A 218 -8.30 -24.30 4.14
CA LYS A 218 -6.84 -24.07 4.07
C LYS A 218 -6.15 -24.37 5.41
N HIS A 219 -6.79 -24.00 6.52
CA HIS A 219 -6.25 -24.23 7.86
C HIS A 219 -6.26 -25.73 8.25
N GLN A 220 -7.29 -26.48 7.84
CA GLN A 220 -7.36 -27.91 8.11
C GLN A 220 -6.40 -28.73 7.22
N GLU A 221 -6.23 -28.36 5.94
CA GLU A 221 -5.27 -29.02 5.04
C GLU A 221 -3.80 -28.74 5.43
N GLN A 222 -3.48 -27.53 5.93
CA GLN A 222 -2.16 -27.23 6.50
C GLN A 222 -1.91 -28.00 7.80
N GLN A 223 -2.87 -28.01 8.73
CA GLN A 223 -2.74 -28.78 9.98
C GLN A 223 -2.63 -30.29 9.75
N GLN A 224 -3.29 -30.84 8.72
CA GLN A 224 -3.15 -32.25 8.34
C GLN A 224 -1.81 -32.55 7.67
N ARG A 225 -1.23 -31.61 6.91
CA ARG A 225 0.12 -31.72 6.36
C ARG A 225 1.20 -31.62 7.44
N GLU A 226 1.02 -30.74 8.42
CA GLU A 226 1.94 -30.64 9.57
C GLU A 226 1.89 -31.89 10.45
N LYS A 227 0.69 -32.44 10.72
CA LYS A 227 0.56 -33.71 11.45
C LYS A 227 1.12 -34.93 10.70
N LYS A 228 1.10 -34.93 9.37
CA LYS A 228 1.69 -36.01 8.54
C LYS A 228 3.22 -35.94 8.43
N ASN A 229 3.80 -34.77 8.68
CA ASN A 229 5.24 -34.53 8.53
C ASN A 229 5.98 -34.37 9.87
N ALA A 230 5.32 -34.66 11.00
CA ALA A 230 5.98 -34.67 12.31
C ALA A 230 6.86 -35.94 12.43
N PRO A 231 8.17 -35.82 12.68
CA PRO A 231 9.04 -36.97 12.89
C PRO A 231 8.66 -37.67 14.20
N GLU A 232 8.45 -38.98 14.11
CA GLU A 232 8.20 -39.87 15.24
C GLU A 232 9.50 -39.98 16.06
N PHE A 233 9.51 -39.39 17.25
CA PHE A 233 10.64 -39.45 18.17
C PHE A 233 10.51 -40.71 19.04
N ASP A 234 11.27 -41.75 18.70
CA ASP A 234 11.52 -42.87 19.60
C ASP A 234 12.50 -42.44 20.70
N ASN A 235 12.10 -42.71 21.95
CA ASN A 235 12.87 -42.47 23.19
C ASN A 235 13.70 -43.73 23.55
N PRO A 236 14.63 -43.71 24.53
CA PRO A 236 16.03 -44.03 24.30
C PRO A 236 16.51 -45.23 25.12
N GLU A 237 17.38 -46.09 24.59
CA GLU A 237 18.07 -47.05 25.47
C GLU A 237 19.46 -47.47 24.95
N GLU A 238 20.39 -47.47 25.90
CA GLU A 238 21.67 -48.19 26.00
C GLU A 238 22.96 -47.66 25.31
N THR A 239 23.82 -47.11 26.18
CA THR A 239 25.29 -47.07 26.09
C THR A 239 25.86 -48.48 26.38
N PRO A 240 27.08 -48.86 25.92
CA PRO A 240 28.31 -48.50 26.66
C PRO A 240 29.62 -48.33 25.82
N GLU A 241 30.58 -47.58 26.39
CA GLU A 241 32.06 -47.78 26.47
C GLU A 241 32.89 -48.20 25.22
N ALA A 242 34.14 -47.77 24.94
CA ALA A 242 35.16 -46.92 25.55
C ALA A 242 36.34 -46.70 24.55
N THR A 243 37.15 -45.63 24.77
CA THR A 243 38.58 -45.42 24.35
C THR A 243 38.92 -45.35 22.84
N THR A 244 39.80 -44.50 22.29
CA THR A 244 41.07 -43.90 22.75
C THR A 244 41.51 -42.77 21.80
N GLU A 245 42.36 -41.88 22.30
CA GLU A 245 42.97 -40.70 21.69
C GLU A 245 43.85 -41.00 20.45
N ASN A 246 43.96 -40.02 19.52
CA ASN A 246 45.25 -39.54 18.99
C ASN A 246 45.07 -38.37 18.00
N GLU A 247 45.85 -37.32 18.23
CA GLU A 247 46.00 -36.10 17.43
C GLU A 247 47.51 -35.98 17.14
N GLU A 248 47.94 -35.91 15.87
CA GLU A 248 49.18 -35.19 15.51
C GLU A 248 49.33 -34.89 14.00
N GLN A 249 50.00 -33.76 13.75
CA GLN A 249 50.20 -32.99 12.51
C GLN A 249 51.23 -33.60 11.52
N PRO A 250 51.35 -33.08 10.28
CA PRO A 250 52.52 -33.30 9.42
C PRO A 250 53.60 -32.20 9.58
N GLN A 251 54.85 -32.65 9.74
CA GLN A 251 56.09 -31.87 9.85
C GLN A 251 56.68 -31.41 8.50
N ALA A 252 57.43 -30.31 8.59
CA ALA A 252 58.33 -29.71 7.59
C ALA A 252 59.71 -30.39 7.50
N GLN A 253 60.60 -29.94 6.58
CA GLN A 253 62.07 -29.67 6.73
C GLN A 253 62.89 -29.85 5.43
N PRO A 254 64.23 -29.57 5.35
CA PRO A 254 65.16 -28.69 6.13
C PRO A 254 66.14 -27.82 5.26
N GLN A 255 66.60 -26.62 5.69
CA GLN A 255 67.86 -26.16 6.37
C GLN A 255 69.15 -26.01 5.53
N ASP A 256 69.86 -24.87 5.65
CA ASP A 256 71.13 -24.74 6.43
C ASP A 256 71.60 -23.26 6.62
N HIS A 257 72.43 -23.06 7.65
CA HIS A 257 72.92 -21.86 8.38
C HIS A 257 73.99 -21.00 7.62
N SER A 258 74.35 -19.74 7.95
CA SER A 258 74.98 -19.26 9.20
C SER A 258 75.47 -17.78 9.11
N ALA A 259 75.44 -17.06 10.25
CA ALA A 259 76.33 -16.01 10.80
C ALA A 259 76.67 -14.64 10.09
N GLN A 260 76.43 -13.55 10.84
CA GLN A 260 77.04 -12.18 10.78
C GLN A 260 78.43 -12.15 11.49
N PRO A 261 79.28 -11.06 11.52
CA PRO A 261 78.96 -9.62 11.61
C PRO A 261 79.94 -8.62 10.89
N GLN A 262 79.78 -7.32 11.21
CA GLN A 262 80.24 -6.05 10.60
C GLN A 262 81.75 -5.74 10.52
N LEU A 263 82.16 -4.74 9.70
CA LEU A 263 83.08 -3.60 10.00
C LEU A 263 83.41 -2.70 8.77
N ILE A 264 83.19 -1.38 8.93
CA ILE A 264 84.05 -0.16 8.67
C ILE A 264 84.72 0.16 7.30
N GLU A 265 84.59 1.47 6.92
CA GLU A 265 85.38 2.39 6.04
C GLU A 265 85.88 1.90 4.66
N SER A 266 85.82 2.69 3.57
CA SER A 266 86.18 4.10 3.38
C SER A 266 85.56 4.64 2.07
#